data_AF-A0A4D4LRF1-F1
#
_entry.id   AF-A0A4D4LRF1-F1
#
_cell.length_a   1.000
_cell.length_b   1.000
_cell.length_c   1.000
_cell.angle_alpha   90.00
_cell.angle_beta   90.00
_cell.angle_gamma   90.00
#
_symmetry.space_group_name_H-M   'P 1'
#
loop_
_entity.id
_entity.type
_entity.pdbx_description
1 polymer ?
#
loop_
_entity_poly.entity_id
_entity_poly.type
_entity_poly.pdbx_seq_one_letter_code
_entity_poly.pdbx_strand_id
1 'polypeptide(L)'
;MLVDCFWKPNVRPTDFILACGDGNSRLSSLKWSHWNLNSATAKGFNLVNDCKPYCAAGKFHSYAVVVRLDHPQPWKKRPQVQHYTQMSLVYTDNRPDGFERTVTYPLWN
;
A
#
# COMPACT_ATOMS: atom_id res chain seq x y z
N MET A 1 -10.25 5.29 -7.38
CA MET A 1 -10.36 4.39 -6.21
C MET A 1 -9.10 3.53 -6.12
N LEU A 2 -8.87 2.85 -4.99
CA LEU A 2 -7.77 1.88 -4.86
C LEU A 2 -8.36 0.46 -4.97
N VAL A 3 -7.78 -0.40 -5.80
CA VAL A 3 -8.24 -1.80 -5.93
C VAL A 3 -7.28 -2.70 -5.16
N ASP A 4 -7.82 -3.57 -4.32
CA ASP A 4 -7.01 -4.58 -3.62
C ASP A 4 -6.79 -5.83 -4.48
N CYS A 5 -5.94 -6.73 -4.01
CA CYS A 5 -5.62 -7.97 -4.73
C CYS A 5 -6.74 -9.00 -4.79
N PHE A 6 -7.85 -8.77 -4.09
CA PHE A 6 -9.08 -9.54 -4.24
C PHE A 6 -10.03 -8.90 -5.25
N TRP A 7 -9.54 -7.90 -6.01
CA TRP A 7 -10.30 -7.11 -6.98
C TRP A 7 -11.45 -6.32 -6.36
N LYS A 8 -11.37 -6.00 -5.06
CA LYS A 8 -12.37 -5.16 -4.41
C LYS A 8 -11.95 -3.69 -4.48
N PRO A 9 -12.87 -2.79 -4.87
CA PRO A 9 -12.62 -1.36 -4.85
C PRO A 9 -12.71 -0.82 -3.43
N ASN A 10 -11.76 0.03 -3.06
CA ASN A 10 -11.64 0.66 -1.76
C ASN A 10 -11.55 2.19 -1.93
N VAL A 11 -12.23 2.92 -1.05
CA VAL A 11 -12.18 4.38 -0.96
C VAL A 11 -11.65 4.75 0.42
N ARG A 12 -10.48 5.38 0.47
CA ARG A 12 -9.79 5.79 1.70
C ARG A 12 -9.67 4.66 2.74
N PRO A 13 -9.15 3.47 2.38
CA PRO A 13 -9.05 2.37 3.34
C PRO A 13 -8.08 2.71 4.48
N THR A 14 -8.35 2.21 5.68
CA THR A 14 -7.44 2.35 6.83
C THR A 14 -6.32 1.31 6.80
N ASP A 15 -6.52 0.21 6.10
CA ASP A 15 -5.63 -0.94 6.03
C ASP A 15 -5.56 -1.48 4.59
N PHE A 16 -4.39 -1.93 4.15
CA PHE A 16 -4.20 -2.43 2.79
C PHE A 16 -3.07 -3.47 2.71
N ILE A 17 -3.33 -4.62 2.10
CA ILE A 17 -2.31 -5.67 1.95
C ILE A 17 -1.45 -5.37 0.72
N LEU A 18 -0.13 -5.28 0.91
CA LEU A 18 0.84 -5.08 -0.17
C LEU A 18 1.32 -6.43 -0.72
N ALA A 19 1.65 -7.37 0.16
CA ALA A 19 2.14 -8.69 -0.21
C ALA A 19 0.98 -9.70 -0.20
N CYS A 20 0.26 -9.83 -1.31
CA CYS A 20 -0.98 -10.63 -1.32
C CYS A 20 -0.80 -12.15 -1.31
N GLY A 21 0.39 -12.66 -1.64
CA GLY A 21 0.67 -14.09 -1.59
C GLY A 21 0.87 -14.61 -0.16
N ASP A 22 1.54 -13.84 0.70
CA ASP A 22 2.02 -14.30 2.00
C ASP A 22 1.62 -13.39 3.18
N GLY A 23 1.08 -12.19 2.92
CA GLY A 23 0.67 -11.22 3.93
C GLY A 23 1.81 -10.58 4.72
N ASN A 24 3.07 -10.74 4.29
CA ASN A 24 4.25 -10.29 5.06
C ASN A 24 4.47 -8.77 5.05
N SER A 25 3.69 -8.03 4.25
CA SER A 25 3.73 -6.57 4.18
C SER A 25 2.31 -6.01 4.05
N ARG A 26 1.92 -5.15 4.99
CA ARG A 26 0.60 -4.48 4.99
C ARG A 26 0.68 -3.06 5.53
N LEU A 27 -0.13 -2.19 4.94
CA LEU A 27 -0.38 -0.86 5.47
C LEU A 27 -1.47 -0.91 6.55
N SER A 28 -1.31 -0.08 7.58
CA SER A 28 -2.29 0.06 8.66
C SER A 28 -2.38 1.49 9.17
N SER A 29 -3.49 1.80 9.84
CA SER A 29 -3.77 3.12 10.43
C SER A 29 -3.62 4.28 9.43
N LEU A 30 -3.98 4.05 8.17
CA LEU A 30 -3.90 5.05 7.12
C LEU A 30 -4.89 6.20 7.40
N LYS A 31 -4.35 7.41 7.51
CA LYS A 31 -5.10 8.66 7.63
C LYS A 31 -4.91 9.47 6.36
N TRP A 32 -5.97 9.51 5.54
CA TRP A 32 -5.97 10.21 4.26
C TRP A 32 -6.18 11.71 4.45
N SER A 33 -5.19 12.50 4.06
CA SER A 33 -5.30 13.97 4.01
C SER A 33 -5.80 14.46 2.65
N HIS A 34 -5.60 13.66 1.59
CA HIS A 34 -6.00 13.98 0.23
C HIS A 34 -6.53 12.75 -0.49
N TRP A 35 -7.61 12.92 -1.26
CA TRP A 35 -8.18 11.85 -2.10
C TRP A 35 -9.11 12.44 -3.17
N ASN A 36 -8.66 12.43 -4.43
CA ASN A 36 -9.46 12.84 -5.59
C ASN A 36 -9.18 11.94 -6.79
N LEU A 37 -9.71 12.25 -7.97
CA LEU A 37 -9.54 11.39 -9.15
C LEU A 37 -8.09 11.23 -9.62
N ASN A 38 -7.21 12.20 -9.34
CA ASN A 38 -5.84 12.23 -9.84
C ASN A 38 -4.84 11.57 -8.89
N SER A 39 -5.02 11.78 -7.58
CA SER A 39 -4.11 11.24 -6.58
C SER A 39 -4.76 11.11 -5.20
N ALA A 40 -4.10 10.36 -4.33
CA ALA A 40 -4.42 10.33 -2.91
C ALA A 40 -3.16 10.30 -2.06
N THR A 41 -3.24 10.81 -0.84
CA THR A 41 -2.12 10.84 0.11
C THR A 41 -2.59 10.51 1.51
N ALA A 42 -1.86 9.62 2.18
CA ALA A 42 -2.10 9.23 3.56
C ALA A 42 -0.80 9.17 4.37
N LYS A 43 -0.94 9.29 5.68
CA LYS A 43 0.08 8.89 6.66
C LYS A 43 -0.38 7.62 7.37
N GLY A 44 0.54 6.73 7.69
CA GLY A 44 0.23 5.53 8.48
C GLY A 44 1.49 4.71 8.71
N PHE A 45 1.31 3.39 8.82
CA PHE A 45 2.41 2.46 9.06
C PHE A 45 2.45 1.36 8.03
N ASN A 46 3.66 0.99 7.61
CA ASN A 46 3.92 -0.28 6.95
C ASN A 46 4.35 -1.31 8.02
N LEU A 47 3.57 -2.38 8.14
CA LEU A 47 3.87 -3.53 9.00
C LEU A 47 4.56 -4.59 8.15
N VAL A 48 5.84 -4.83 8.42
CA VAL A 48 6.67 -5.79 7.68
C VAL A 48 7.13 -6.91 8.61
N ASN A 49 6.91 -8.15 8.20
CA ASN A 49 7.38 -9.33 8.92
C ASN A 49 8.89 -9.50 8.71
N ASP A 50 9.65 -9.71 9.78
CA ASP A 50 11.10 -9.98 9.70
C ASP A 50 11.44 -11.38 9.16
N CYS A 51 10.45 -12.29 9.14
CA CYS A 51 10.60 -13.67 8.72
C CYS A 51 11.77 -14.43 9.36
N LYS A 52 12.09 -14.14 10.63
CA LYS A 52 13.17 -14.82 11.36
C LYS A 52 12.61 -15.82 12.40
N PRO A 53 13.00 -17.10 12.37
CA PRO A 53 13.84 -17.78 11.37
C PRO A 53 13.11 -18.13 10.06
N TYR A 54 11.78 -18.09 10.05
CA TYR A 54 10.94 -18.22 8.86
C TYR A 54 9.66 -17.38 9.05
N CYS A 55 8.92 -17.10 7.97
CA CYS A 55 7.83 -16.12 7.99
C CYS A 55 6.69 -16.43 8.98
N ALA A 56 6.33 -17.70 9.20
CA ALA A 56 5.26 -18.03 10.14
C ALA A 56 5.65 -17.85 11.63
N ALA A 57 6.96 -17.81 11.94
CA ALA A 57 7.48 -17.57 13.29
C ALA A 57 8.03 -16.15 13.51
N GLY A 58 8.11 -15.35 12.44
CA GLY A 58 8.65 -13.99 12.48
C GLY A 58 7.74 -13.00 13.22
N LYS A 59 8.22 -11.76 13.34
CA LYS A 59 7.49 -10.66 13.98
C LYS A 59 7.27 -9.53 13.00
N PHE A 60 6.09 -8.92 13.11
CA PHE A 60 5.77 -7.69 12.40
C PHE A 60 6.39 -6.49 13.11
N HIS A 61 7.13 -5.69 12.35
CA HIS A 61 7.70 -4.42 12.77
C HIS A 61 6.97 -3.29 12.06
N SER A 62 6.78 -2.16 12.77
CA SER A 62 6.02 -1.02 12.29
C SER A 62 6.94 0.11 11.84
N TYR A 63 6.72 0.60 10.62
CA TYR A 63 7.51 1.67 10.03
C TYR A 63 6.60 2.79 9.55
N ALA A 64 6.84 4.02 10.02
CA ALA A 64 6.05 5.19 9.64
C ALA A 64 6.25 5.52 8.15
N VAL A 65 5.13 5.66 7.43
CA VAL A 65 5.13 5.94 5.98
C VAL A 65 4.16 7.06 5.61
N VAL A 66 4.55 7.81 4.58
CA VAL A 66 3.62 8.56 3.72
C VAL A 66 3.32 7.71 2.50
N VAL A 67 2.04 7.45 2.25
CA VAL A 67 1.53 6.71 1.09
C VAL A 67 1.01 7.70 0.07
N ARG A 68 1.42 7.52 -1.19
CA ARG A 68 0.88 8.26 -2.34
C ARG A 68 0.31 7.28 -3.35
N LEU A 69 -0.89 7.57 -3.84
CA LEU A 69 -1.52 6.88 -4.96
C LEU A 69 -1.59 7.84 -6.15
N ASP A 70 -1.22 7.38 -7.34
CA ASP A 70 -1.30 8.16 -8.57
C ASP A 70 -1.47 7.28 -9.82
N HIS A 71 -1.27 7.88 -11.01
CA HIS A 71 -1.48 7.28 -12.32
C HIS A 71 -2.88 6.65 -12.48
N PRO A 72 -3.95 7.46 -12.37
CA PRO A 72 -5.30 6.93 -12.51
C PRO A 72 -5.53 6.42 -13.94
N GLN A 73 -6.11 5.23 -14.05
CA GLN A 73 -6.50 4.63 -15.32
C GLN A 73 -7.91 4.03 -15.21
N PRO A 74 -8.64 3.91 -16.34
CA PRO A 74 -9.86 3.12 -16.39
C PRO A 74 -9.58 1.69 -15.91
N TRP A 75 -10.41 1.16 -15.02
CA TRP A 75 -10.24 -0.20 -14.55
C TRP A 75 -10.72 -1.19 -15.61
N LYS A 76 -9.85 -2.11 -16.07
CA LYS A 76 -10.22 -3.05 -17.15
C LYS A 76 -11.50 -3.85 -16.87
N LYS A 77 -11.71 -4.26 -15.61
CA LYS A 77 -12.91 -5.01 -15.21
C LYS A 77 -14.17 -4.15 -15.13
N ARG A 78 -14.02 -2.83 -14.94
CA ARG A 78 -15.14 -1.86 -14.92
C ARG A 78 -14.68 -0.53 -15.55
N PRO A 79 -14.70 -0.41 -16.88
CA PRO A 79 -14.12 0.75 -17.57
C PRO A 79 -14.76 2.10 -17.22
N GLN A 80 -15.98 2.08 -16.68
CA GLN A 80 -16.72 3.27 -16.23
C GLN A 80 -16.11 3.95 -14.99
N VAL A 81 -15.16 3.30 -14.29
CA VAL A 81 -14.54 3.81 -13.06
C VAL A 81 -13.03 3.89 -13.16
N GLN A 82 -12.45 4.93 -12.57
CA GLN A 82 -11.01 5.12 -12.49
C GLN A 82 -10.43 4.53 -11.21
N HIS A 83 -9.25 3.92 -11.33
CA HIS A 83 -8.46 3.42 -10.22
C HIS A 83 -7.01 3.87 -10.33
N TYR A 84 -6.34 4.04 -9.19
CA TYR A 84 -4.92 4.32 -9.16
C TYR A 84 -4.15 3.05 -9.53
N THR A 85 -3.13 3.20 -10.38
CA THR A 85 -2.31 2.07 -10.85
C THR A 85 -0.90 2.07 -10.24
N GLN A 86 -0.57 3.06 -9.42
CA GLN A 86 0.72 3.14 -8.76
C GLN A 86 0.56 3.58 -7.30
N MET A 87 1.34 2.94 -6.42
CA MET A 87 1.46 3.30 -5.02
C MET A 87 2.92 3.51 -4.65
N SER A 88 3.25 4.63 -4.03
CA SER A 88 4.57 4.88 -3.45
C SER A 88 4.47 5.00 -1.94
N LEU A 89 5.40 4.36 -1.24
CA LEU A 89 5.62 4.49 0.19
C LEU A 89 6.91 5.26 0.40
N VAL A 90 6.84 6.36 1.14
CA VAL A 90 8.01 7.07 1.64
C VAL A 90 8.10 6.78 3.13
N TYR A 91 9.09 6.01 3.55
CA TYR A 91 9.39 5.86 4.98
C TYR A 91 9.81 7.22 5.51
N THR A 92 9.31 7.62 6.68
CA THR A 92 9.61 8.95 7.24
C THR A 92 10.58 8.92 8.41
N ASP A 93 10.82 7.74 8.98
CA ASP A 93 11.73 7.54 10.11
C ASP A 93 12.63 6.33 9.84
N ASN A 94 12.54 5.25 10.63
CA ASN A 94 13.19 3.99 10.28
C ASN A 94 12.50 3.29 9.10
N ARG A 95 13.20 2.34 8.48
CA ARG A 95 12.71 1.51 7.38
C ARG A 95 13.18 0.07 7.56
N PRO A 96 12.53 -0.92 6.93
CA PRO A 96 13.05 -2.27 6.91
C PRO A 96 14.45 -2.32 6.28
N ASP A 97 15.28 -3.26 6.75
CA ASP A 97 16.59 -3.52 6.16
C ASP A 97 16.44 -3.89 4.68
N GLY A 98 17.33 -3.35 3.83
CA GLY A 98 17.31 -3.58 2.39
C GLY A 98 16.22 -2.84 1.59
N PHE A 99 15.29 -2.13 2.23
CA PHE A 99 14.30 -1.31 1.53
C PHE A 99 14.88 0.06 1.20
N GLU A 100 14.52 0.64 0.05
CA GLU A 100 14.82 2.05 -0.20
C GLU A 100 13.97 2.98 0.67
N ARG A 101 14.39 4.24 0.80
CA ARG A 101 13.60 5.27 1.51
C ARG A 101 12.23 5.48 0.87
N THR A 102 12.19 5.38 -0.46
CA THR A 102 10.97 5.42 -1.26
C THR A 102 10.85 4.11 -2.02
N VAL A 103 9.73 3.42 -1.85
CA VAL A 103 9.42 2.18 -2.57
C VAL A 103 8.14 2.38 -3.37
N THR A 104 8.16 2.00 -4.64
CA THR A 104 7.01 2.13 -5.53
C THR A 104 6.53 0.74 -5.98
N TYR A 105 5.23 0.53 -5.86
CA TYR A 105 4.53 -0.69 -6.25
C TYR A 105 3.62 -0.40 -7.44
N PRO A 106 3.73 -1.17 -8.55
CA PRO A 106 2.67 -1.21 -9.54
C PRO A 106 1.44 -1.86 -8.90
N LEU A 107 0.27 -1.29 -9.13
CA LEU A 107 -1.02 -1.83 -8.69
C LEU A 107 -1.72 -2.55 -9.85
N TRP A 108 -2.64 -3.43 -9.49
CA TRP A 108 -3.44 -4.23 -10.42
C TRP A 108 -4.26 -3.33 -11.35
N ASN A 109 -4.36 -3.74 -12.62
CA ASN A 109 -5.24 -3.14 -13.62
C ASN A 109 -6.09 -4.19 -14.31
#